data_AF-A0A1L9GVU0-F1
#
_entry.id   AF-A0A1L9GVU0-F1
#
_cell.length_a   1.000
_cell.length_b   1.000
_cell.length_c   1.000
_cell.angle_alpha   90.00
_cell.angle_beta   90.00
_cell.angle_gamma   90.00
#
_symmetry.space_group_name_H-M   'P 1'
#
loop_
_entity.id
_entity.type
_entity.pdbx_description
1 polymer ?
#
loop_
_entity_poly.entity_id
_entity_poly.type
_entity_poly.pdbx_seq_one_letter_code
_entity_poly.pdbx_strand_id
1 'polypeptide(L)'
;MRVIITKNYDEMSDSASRFVMAHMWRKSDLVLGLPTGATPMGMYERLISAHKAGRADFGRVTTFNLDEYIGFSEKDADSYHHFMDQHFFNHINLKKKNTYVPNGRAVDLNAECEQYESSIKSAGRIDLQVLGVAPNGHIGFNEPGTPFAARTHVATLSQDTRKKNAKHVSGGNVPEQAITMGLGTIMEARKVLLIASGAAKADAVKATVEGRVNKEVPASLLQWHPDVTLIIDESAASKLERDYASPLLFGEGDVEVLTEQDTPSGKYITVISPHPDDASISMGGFISALSKKNRVHSIIMTTGYRSVVNGMRPEEVIKIREKEAREESKILGATPLFFRAEFYDSKNESAALQSDTDRLSRVLARTKPDLLFLPHEHDQHPTHSHSRAIALDALAKYQSKNKKKQDISVYGYEGLWSLFSEGEFNTVFAYDESLMKKKLKAISAQKSQLSRTGFDVAAKSLARLRASIVPEQALVGYGAKSPRLGKYFELFHVTQM
;
A
#
# COMPACT_ATOMS: atom_id res chain seq x y z
N MET A 1 -1.16 -3.48 -6.47
CA MET A 1 -2.59 -3.09 -6.46
C MET A 1 -3.21 -3.50 -5.13
N ARG A 2 -3.88 -2.58 -4.44
CA ARG A 2 -4.67 -2.83 -3.21
C ARG A 2 -6.13 -2.99 -3.61
N VAL A 3 -6.83 -3.99 -3.07
CA VAL A 3 -8.26 -4.24 -3.33
C VAL A 3 -9.05 -3.98 -2.06
N ILE A 4 -10.14 -3.22 -2.18
CA ILE A 4 -11.03 -2.82 -1.11
C ILE A 4 -12.42 -3.37 -1.36
N ILE A 5 -12.88 -4.30 -0.53
CA ILE A 5 -14.24 -4.85 -0.61
C ILE A 5 -15.10 -4.16 0.45
N THR A 6 -16.15 -3.48 0.00
CA THR A 6 -17.16 -2.78 0.79
C THR A 6 -18.49 -3.53 0.69
N LYS A 7 -19.45 -3.29 1.60
CA LYS A 7 -20.69 -4.08 1.59
C LYS A 7 -21.57 -3.80 0.37
N ASN A 8 -21.63 -2.54 -0.07
CA ASN A 8 -22.55 -2.11 -1.11
C ASN A 8 -22.06 -0.83 -1.83
N TYR A 9 -22.82 -0.40 -2.84
CA TYR A 9 -22.54 0.80 -3.61
C TYR A 9 -22.39 2.08 -2.76
N ASP A 10 -23.16 2.20 -1.69
CA ASP A 10 -23.13 3.37 -0.80
C ASP A 10 -21.80 3.47 -0.06
N GLU A 11 -21.35 2.34 0.51
CA GLU A 11 -20.05 2.23 1.18
C GLU A 11 -18.88 2.36 0.21
N MET A 12 -18.98 1.79 -1.01
CA MET A 12 -17.99 2.00 -2.07
C MET A 12 -17.86 3.48 -2.41
N SER A 13 -19.00 4.18 -2.54
CA SER A 13 -19.07 5.61 -2.86
C SER A 13 -18.48 6.47 -1.75
N ASP A 14 -18.78 6.15 -0.49
CA ASP A 14 -18.21 6.81 0.68
C ASP A 14 -16.69 6.62 0.74
N SER A 15 -16.23 5.38 0.60
CA SER A 15 -14.80 5.04 0.59
C SER A 15 -14.05 5.77 -0.52
N ALA A 16 -14.60 5.79 -1.74
CA ALA A 16 -14.02 6.51 -2.86
C ALA A 16 -13.95 8.03 -2.60
N SER A 17 -15.00 8.62 -2.03
CA SER A 17 -15.01 10.06 -1.72
C SER A 17 -13.99 10.43 -0.65
N ARG A 18 -13.85 9.62 0.41
CA ARG A 18 -12.82 9.79 1.45
C ARG A 18 -11.42 9.65 0.89
N PHE A 19 -11.22 8.71 -0.02
CA PHE A 19 -9.95 8.51 -0.70
C PHE A 19 -9.54 9.77 -1.49
N VAL A 20 -10.45 10.35 -2.26
CA VAL A 20 -10.20 11.61 -3.01
C VAL A 20 -9.93 12.76 -2.03
N MET A 21 -10.75 12.95 -0.99
CA MET A 21 -10.56 14.02 -0.01
C MET A 21 -9.22 13.92 0.72
N ALA A 22 -8.78 12.72 1.10
CA ALA A 22 -7.49 12.51 1.75
C ALA A 22 -6.32 12.98 0.86
N HIS A 23 -6.41 12.75 -0.45
CA HIS A 23 -5.40 13.23 -1.41
C HIS A 23 -5.47 14.75 -1.59
N MET A 24 -6.66 15.34 -1.61
CA MET A 24 -6.84 16.80 -1.64
C MET A 24 -6.27 17.47 -0.39
N TRP A 25 -6.42 16.87 0.80
CA TRP A 25 -5.84 17.42 2.03
C TRP A 25 -4.31 17.37 2.06
N ARG A 26 -3.71 16.33 1.45
CA ARG A 26 -2.26 16.20 1.32
C ARG A 26 -1.68 17.13 0.27
N LYS A 27 -2.44 17.40 -0.80
CA LYS A 27 -2.06 18.26 -1.90
C LYS A 27 -3.25 19.11 -2.34
N SER A 28 -3.28 20.36 -1.86
CA SER A 28 -4.40 21.26 -2.10
C SER A 28 -4.57 21.71 -3.56
N ASP A 29 -3.52 21.58 -4.37
CA ASP A 29 -3.50 21.83 -5.83
C ASP A 29 -3.49 20.52 -6.63
N LEU A 30 -4.27 19.54 -6.16
CA LEU A 30 -4.37 18.20 -6.74
C LEU A 30 -4.74 18.26 -8.23
N VAL A 31 -4.00 17.52 -9.08
CA VAL A 31 -4.40 17.24 -10.47
C VAL A 31 -5.18 15.93 -10.50
N LEU A 32 -6.48 16.01 -10.76
CA LEU A 32 -7.45 14.91 -10.60
C LEU A 32 -8.02 14.45 -11.93
N GLY A 33 -7.82 13.18 -12.27
CA GLY A 33 -8.46 12.52 -13.40
C GLY A 33 -9.86 12.02 -13.01
N LEU A 34 -10.89 12.31 -13.81
CA LEU A 34 -12.29 12.02 -13.48
C LEU A 34 -13.03 11.21 -14.57
N PRO A 35 -13.83 10.20 -14.19
CA PRO A 35 -14.69 9.46 -15.10
C PRO A 35 -16.12 10.05 -15.12
N THR A 36 -16.89 9.71 -16.15
CA THR A 36 -18.34 9.90 -16.19
C THR A 36 -19.08 8.59 -15.85
N GLY A 37 -20.39 8.57 -16.05
CA GLY A 37 -21.23 7.37 -15.91
C GLY A 37 -21.80 7.18 -14.49
N ALA A 38 -22.50 6.06 -14.30
CA ALA A 38 -23.28 5.83 -13.09
C ALA A 38 -22.42 5.51 -11.84
N THR A 39 -21.30 4.80 -12.01
CA THR A 39 -20.46 4.35 -10.88
C THR A 39 -19.89 5.47 -10.02
N PRO A 40 -19.37 6.60 -10.56
CA PRO A 40 -18.84 7.69 -9.72
C PRO A 40 -19.91 8.59 -9.08
N MET A 41 -21.21 8.41 -9.38
CA MET A 41 -22.26 9.35 -8.94
C MET A 41 -22.32 9.52 -7.42
N GLY A 42 -22.32 8.41 -6.67
CA GLY A 42 -22.39 8.47 -5.21
C GLY A 42 -21.14 9.09 -4.59
N MET A 43 -19.98 8.97 -5.26
CA MET A 43 -18.74 9.65 -4.87
C MET A 43 -18.87 11.16 -5.08
N TYR A 44 -19.37 11.61 -6.23
CA TYR A 44 -19.58 13.04 -6.51
C TYR A 44 -20.56 13.68 -5.51
N GLU A 45 -21.68 13.03 -5.21
CA GLU A 45 -22.67 13.51 -4.24
C GLU A 45 -22.06 13.75 -2.84
N ARG A 46 -21.16 12.86 -2.42
CA ARG A 46 -20.45 12.97 -1.13
C ARG A 46 -19.37 14.04 -1.14
N LEU A 47 -18.62 14.18 -2.23
CA LEU A 47 -17.66 15.26 -2.40
C LEU A 47 -18.33 16.63 -2.38
N ILE A 48 -19.50 16.77 -3.04
CA ILE A 48 -20.33 17.97 -2.99
C ILE A 48 -20.81 18.24 -1.56
N SER A 49 -21.30 17.21 -0.88
CA SER A 49 -21.77 17.33 0.51
C SER A 49 -20.63 17.77 1.45
N ALA A 50 -19.45 17.21 1.28
CA ALA A 50 -18.25 17.58 2.03
C ALA A 50 -17.82 19.03 1.74
N HIS A 51 -17.90 19.48 0.48
CA HIS A 51 -17.64 20.87 0.12
C HIS A 51 -18.63 21.83 0.79
N LYS A 52 -19.94 21.55 0.70
CA LYS A 52 -20.99 22.35 1.34
C LYS A 52 -20.84 22.41 2.86
N ALA A 53 -20.29 21.36 3.47
CA ALA A 53 -19.96 21.30 4.89
C ALA A 53 -18.60 21.93 5.27
N GLY A 54 -17.87 22.54 4.30
CA GLY A 54 -16.57 23.17 4.53
C GLY A 54 -15.40 22.20 4.76
N ARG A 55 -15.56 20.91 4.42
CA ARG A 55 -14.55 19.86 4.63
C ARG A 55 -13.68 19.58 3.39
N ALA A 56 -14.10 20.06 2.22
CA ALA A 56 -13.37 19.92 0.96
C ALA A 56 -13.31 21.25 0.20
N ASP A 57 -12.12 21.62 -0.27
CA ASP A 57 -11.86 22.83 -1.05
C ASP A 57 -11.27 22.46 -2.42
N PHE A 58 -11.97 22.84 -3.49
CA PHE A 58 -11.60 22.58 -4.88
C PHE A 58 -11.01 23.81 -5.58
N GLY A 59 -10.84 24.95 -4.88
CA GLY A 59 -10.47 26.24 -5.50
C GLY A 59 -9.08 26.28 -6.15
N ARG A 60 -8.24 25.27 -5.89
CA ARG A 60 -6.90 25.07 -6.48
C ARG A 60 -6.75 23.75 -7.25
N VAL A 61 -7.79 22.92 -7.29
CA VAL A 61 -7.77 21.64 -8.02
C VAL A 61 -7.80 21.90 -9.53
N THR A 62 -7.16 21.01 -10.27
CA THR A 62 -7.23 20.93 -11.73
C THR A 62 -7.75 19.55 -12.13
N THR A 63 -8.72 19.47 -13.04
CA THR A 63 -9.36 18.20 -13.42
C THR A 63 -9.16 17.87 -14.90
N PHE A 64 -8.97 16.59 -15.20
CA PHE A 64 -8.93 16.05 -16.56
C PHE A 64 -9.94 14.89 -16.66
N ASN A 65 -10.91 14.99 -17.57
CA ASN A 65 -11.84 13.90 -17.84
C ASN A 65 -11.23 12.84 -18.76
N LEU A 66 -11.75 11.62 -18.69
CA LEU A 66 -11.26 10.51 -19.52
C LEU A 66 -11.63 10.69 -21.00
N ASP A 67 -12.83 11.14 -21.31
CA ASP A 67 -13.38 11.04 -22.66
C ASP A 67 -14.46 12.09 -22.96
N GLU A 68 -14.78 12.24 -24.25
CA GLU A 68 -15.94 12.97 -24.78
C GLU A 68 -16.37 12.37 -26.11
N TYR A 69 -17.68 12.35 -26.38
CA TYR A 69 -18.21 11.88 -27.66
C TYR A 69 -17.88 12.86 -28.79
N ILE A 70 -17.54 12.31 -29.96
CA ILE A 70 -17.36 13.13 -31.17
C ILE A 70 -18.72 13.61 -31.68
N GLY A 71 -18.80 14.88 -32.04
CA GLY A 71 -20.01 15.55 -32.55
C GLY A 71 -20.76 16.36 -31.49
N PHE A 72 -20.50 16.15 -30.20
CA PHE A 72 -21.09 16.95 -29.13
C PHE A 72 -20.16 18.10 -28.71
N SER A 73 -20.78 19.27 -28.53
CA SER A 73 -20.20 20.45 -27.92
C SER A 73 -20.41 20.42 -26.41
N GLU A 74 -19.66 21.25 -25.69
CA GLU A 74 -19.80 21.45 -24.24
C GLU A 74 -21.21 21.84 -23.78
N LYS A 75 -22.04 22.39 -24.70
CA LYS A 75 -23.40 22.84 -24.43
C LYS A 75 -24.47 21.78 -24.69
N ASP A 76 -24.11 20.70 -25.40
CA ASP A 76 -25.07 19.65 -25.72
C ASP A 76 -25.37 18.85 -24.45
N ALA A 77 -26.66 18.65 -24.16
CA ALA A 77 -27.12 18.01 -22.93
C ALA A 77 -26.61 16.57 -22.77
N ASP A 78 -26.30 15.91 -23.90
CA ASP A 78 -25.80 14.54 -23.95
C ASP A 78 -24.25 14.47 -23.92
N SER A 79 -23.55 15.61 -23.81
CA SER A 79 -22.08 15.66 -23.71
C SER A 79 -21.59 15.26 -22.31
N TYR A 80 -20.38 14.72 -22.23
CA TYR A 80 -19.72 14.45 -20.96
C TYR A 80 -19.28 15.72 -20.25
N HIS A 81 -19.01 16.81 -20.97
CA HIS A 81 -18.87 18.12 -20.36
C HIS A 81 -20.15 18.54 -19.62
N HIS A 82 -21.33 18.45 -20.25
CA HIS A 82 -22.60 18.79 -19.60
C HIS A 82 -22.87 17.88 -18.40
N PHE A 83 -22.61 16.57 -18.53
CA PHE A 83 -22.71 15.62 -17.43
C PHE A 83 -21.89 16.07 -16.20
N MET A 84 -20.62 16.43 -16.41
CA MET A 84 -19.75 16.86 -15.31
C MET A 84 -20.22 18.18 -14.69
N ASP A 85 -20.69 19.12 -15.50
CA ASP A 85 -21.26 20.38 -15.03
C ASP A 85 -22.51 20.15 -14.19
N GLN A 86 -23.43 19.32 -14.68
CA GLN A 86 -24.68 19.00 -14.00
C GLN A 86 -24.45 18.25 -12.68
N HIS A 87 -23.53 17.31 -12.66
CA HIS A 87 -23.38 16.38 -11.53
C HIS A 87 -22.26 16.73 -10.56
N PHE A 88 -21.31 17.59 -10.94
CA PHE A 88 -20.17 17.89 -10.09
C PHE A 88 -19.70 19.35 -10.15
N PHE A 89 -19.22 19.83 -11.30
CA PHE A 89 -18.47 21.08 -11.38
C PHE A 89 -19.27 22.32 -10.96
N ASN A 90 -20.59 22.35 -11.17
CA ASN A 90 -21.42 23.50 -10.76
C ASN A 90 -21.78 23.50 -9.26
N HIS A 91 -21.42 22.46 -8.52
CA HIS A 91 -21.80 22.28 -7.10
C HIS A 91 -20.65 22.49 -6.12
N ILE A 92 -19.46 22.81 -6.64
CA ILE A 92 -18.22 23.00 -5.89
C ILE A 92 -17.50 24.29 -6.34
N ASN A 93 -16.55 24.77 -5.54
CA ASN A 93 -15.79 25.98 -5.85
C ASN A 93 -14.61 25.78 -6.85
N LEU A 94 -14.69 24.77 -7.72
CA LEU A 94 -13.71 24.50 -8.76
C LEU A 94 -13.74 25.60 -9.83
N LYS A 95 -12.57 26.08 -10.26
CA LYS A 95 -12.49 27.10 -11.31
C LYS A 95 -12.68 26.45 -12.68
N LYS A 96 -13.60 26.95 -13.49
CA LYS A 96 -13.86 26.44 -14.86
C LYS A 96 -12.63 26.42 -15.76
N LYS A 97 -11.72 27.38 -15.63
CA LYS A 97 -10.44 27.36 -16.36
C LYS A 97 -9.50 26.20 -16.00
N ASN A 98 -9.78 25.51 -14.90
CA ASN A 98 -9.04 24.34 -14.43
C ASN A 98 -9.81 23.03 -14.72
N THR A 99 -10.91 23.06 -15.47
CA THR A 99 -11.64 21.85 -15.90
C THR A 99 -11.32 21.55 -17.35
N TYR A 100 -10.72 20.40 -17.61
CA TYR A 100 -10.37 19.92 -18.94
C TYR A 100 -11.22 18.70 -19.30
N VAL A 101 -11.96 18.80 -20.40
CA VAL A 101 -12.72 17.72 -21.05
C VAL A 101 -12.35 17.76 -22.54
N PRO A 102 -12.09 16.63 -23.21
CA PRO A 102 -11.73 16.66 -24.63
C PRO A 102 -12.80 17.34 -25.49
N ASN A 103 -12.41 18.12 -26.50
CA ASN A 103 -13.35 18.79 -27.38
C ASN A 103 -13.82 17.86 -28.52
N GLY A 104 -15.01 17.26 -28.34
CA GLY A 104 -15.65 16.39 -29.33
C GLY A 104 -16.01 17.04 -30.67
N ARG A 105 -15.89 18.37 -30.81
CA ARG A 105 -16.13 19.12 -32.06
C ARG A 105 -14.90 19.86 -32.57
N ALA A 106 -13.70 19.50 -32.11
CA ALA A 106 -12.47 20.04 -32.66
C ALA A 106 -12.41 19.80 -34.18
N VAL A 107 -11.90 20.80 -34.91
CA VAL A 107 -11.75 20.72 -36.37
C VAL A 107 -10.73 19.64 -36.75
N ASP A 108 -9.66 19.54 -35.97
CA ASP A 108 -8.66 18.49 -36.07
C ASP A 108 -8.63 17.71 -34.75
N LEU A 109 -9.20 16.49 -34.78
CA LEU A 109 -9.32 15.64 -33.60
C LEU A 109 -7.95 15.11 -33.13
N ASN A 110 -6.98 14.94 -34.03
CA ASN A 110 -5.63 14.50 -33.63
C ASN A 110 -4.90 15.64 -32.93
N ALA A 111 -5.00 16.86 -33.44
CA ALA A 111 -4.45 18.04 -32.78
C ALA A 111 -5.09 18.27 -31.40
N GLU A 112 -6.39 18.02 -31.26
CA GLU A 112 -7.08 18.05 -29.95
C GLU A 112 -6.50 17.01 -28.98
N CYS A 113 -6.28 15.76 -29.44
CA CYS A 113 -5.67 14.73 -28.62
C CYS A 113 -4.25 15.13 -28.15
N GLU A 114 -3.42 15.68 -29.04
CA GLU A 114 -2.07 16.15 -28.72
C GLU A 114 -2.08 17.35 -27.76
N GLN A 115 -3.04 18.27 -27.94
CA GLN A 115 -3.23 19.41 -27.06
C GLN A 115 -3.69 18.98 -25.67
N TYR A 116 -4.52 17.94 -25.57
CA TYR A 116 -4.98 17.37 -24.31
C TYR A 116 -3.81 16.76 -23.53
N GLU A 117 -2.98 15.95 -24.19
CA GLU A 117 -1.73 15.41 -23.62
C GLU A 117 -0.77 16.51 -23.16
N SER A 118 -0.62 17.56 -23.97
CA SER A 118 0.22 18.72 -23.64
C SER A 118 -0.30 19.47 -22.42
N SER A 119 -1.62 19.55 -22.25
CA SER A 119 -2.27 20.17 -21.09
C SER A 119 -2.04 19.36 -19.82
N ILE A 120 -2.14 18.03 -19.88
CA ILE A 120 -1.81 17.12 -18.77
C ILE A 120 -0.34 17.31 -18.35
N LYS A 121 0.57 17.32 -19.32
CA LYS A 121 2.02 17.51 -19.07
C LYS A 121 2.34 18.88 -18.50
N SER A 122 1.64 19.93 -18.94
CA SER A 122 1.80 21.30 -18.42
C SER A 122 1.32 21.43 -16.98
N ALA A 123 0.34 20.63 -16.57
CA ALA A 123 -0.05 20.45 -15.18
C ALA A 123 0.93 19.55 -14.37
N GLY A 124 2.00 19.07 -15.00
CA GLY A 124 2.99 18.13 -14.46
C GLY A 124 2.61 16.70 -14.81
N ARG A 125 1.66 16.13 -14.06
CA ARG A 125 1.02 14.83 -14.33
C ARG A 125 -0.25 14.71 -13.51
N ILE A 126 -1.10 13.73 -13.84
CA ILE A 126 -2.26 13.40 -13.01
C ILE A 126 -1.78 12.83 -11.67
N ASP A 127 -2.16 13.44 -10.55
CA ASP A 127 -1.80 12.97 -9.21
C ASP A 127 -2.68 11.80 -8.78
N LEU A 128 -3.98 11.85 -9.11
CA LEU A 128 -4.94 10.80 -8.84
C LEU A 128 -5.86 10.63 -10.04
N GLN A 129 -5.83 9.46 -10.69
CA GLN A 129 -6.77 9.13 -11.76
C GLN A 129 -7.89 8.25 -11.20
N VAL A 130 -9.11 8.76 -11.16
CA VAL A 130 -10.29 7.96 -10.82
C VAL A 130 -10.81 7.28 -12.09
N LEU A 131 -11.13 6.00 -12.01
CA LEU A 131 -11.59 5.17 -13.12
C LEU A 131 -12.80 4.33 -12.70
N GLY A 132 -13.69 4.07 -13.65
CA GLY A 132 -14.60 2.93 -13.59
C GLY A 132 -14.13 1.83 -14.54
N VAL A 133 -14.61 0.59 -14.35
CA VAL A 133 -14.39 -0.52 -15.29
C VAL A 133 -15.70 -0.98 -15.91
N ALA A 134 -15.71 -1.22 -17.23
CA ALA A 134 -16.86 -1.76 -17.93
C ALA A 134 -16.96 -3.29 -17.84
N PRO A 135 -18.13 -3.90 -18.13
CA PRO A 135 -18.29 -5.36 -18.05
C PRO A 135 -17.35 -6.17 -18.97
N ASN A 136 -16.81 -5.56 -20.03
CA ASN A 136 -15.80 -6.16 -20.91
C ASN A 136 -14.36 -5.75 -20.55
N GLY A 137 -14.16 -5.06 -19.42
CA GLY A 137 -12.83 -4.68 -18.93
C GLY A 137 -12.24 -3.41 -19.54
N HIS A 138 -12.97 -2.64 -20.35
CA HIS A 138 -12.47 -1.34 -20.80
C HIS A 138 -12.46 -0.29 -19.67
N ILE A 139 -11.55 0.67 -19.78
CA ILE A 139 -11.45 1.89 -18.97
C ILE A 139 -11.40 3.10 -19.89
N GLY A 140 -12.18 4.15 -19.60
CA GLY A 140 -12.53 5.14 -20.61
C GLY A 140 -13.19 4.47 -21.83
N PHE A 141 -12.87 4.92 -23.04
CA PHE A 141 -13.24 4.20 -24.28
C PHE A 141 -12.09 3.36 -24.88
N ASN A 142 -11.12 2.94 -24.05
CA ASN A 142 -10.08 1.99 -24.46
C ASN A 142 -10.66 0.57 -24.53
N GLU A 143 -11.32 0.23 -25.64
CA GLU A 143 -11.98 -1.07 -25.87
C GLU A 143 -10.97 -2.24 -25.99
N PRO A 144 -11.43 -3.50 -25.85
CA PRO A 144 -10.60 -4.69 -26.10
C PRO A 144 -9.82 -4.60 -27.43
N GLY A 145 -8.52 -4.86 -27.37
CA GLY A 145 -7.61 -4.75 -28.49
C GLY A 145 -6.80 -3.44 -28.54
N THR A 146 -7.15 -2.44 -27.72
CA THR A 146 -6.42 -1.16 -27.64
C THR A 146 -4.96 -1.39 -27.24
N PRO A 147 -3.97 -0.80 -27.94
CA PRO A 147 -2.57 -0.90 -27.56
C PRO A 147 -2.29 -0.28 -26.18
N PHE A 148 -1.51 -0.96 -25.34
CA PHE A 148 -1.16 -0.45 -24.00
C PHE A 148 -0.40 0.88 -24.02
N ALA A 149 0.40 1.13 -25.06
CA ALA A 149 1.13 2.38 -25.23
C ALA A 149 0.29 3.51 -25.85
N ALA A 150 -1.00 3.27 -26.13
CA ALA A 150 -1.87 4.29 -26.72
C ALA A 150 -1.92 5.53 -25.83
N ARG A 151 -1.73 6.70 -26.46
CA ARG A 151 -1.98 8.01 -25.87
C ARG A 151 -3.45 8.39 -26.06
N THR A 152 -3.83 9.60 -25.67
CA THR A 152 -5.13 10.18 -26.02
C THR A 152 -5.36 10.05 -27.52
N HIS A 153 -6.49 9.48 -27.91
CA HIS A 153 -6.79 9.14 -29.31
C HIS A 153 -8.29 9.11 -29.58
N VAL A 154 -8.65 9.10 -30.87
CA VAL A 154 -10.02 8.82 -31.33
C VAL A 154 -10.28 7.32 -31.28
N ALA A 155 -11.21 6.90 -30.42
CA ALA A 155 -11.65 5.54 -30.28
C ALA A 155 -12.98 5.29 -31.02
N THR A 156 -13.08 4.14 -31.69
CA THR A 156 -14.34 3.65 -32.27
C THR A 156 -15.09 2.84 -31.22
N LEU A 157 -16.34 3.22 -30.95
CA LEU A 157 -17.16 2.60 -29.93
C LEU A 157 -17.77 1.29 -30.43
N SER A 158 -17.69 0.23 -29.63
CA SER A 158 -18.34 -1.04 -29.96
C SER A 158 -19.86 -0.90 -29.97
N GLN A 159 -20.54 -1.78 -30.71
CA GLN A 159 -22.01 -1.82 -30.72
C GLN A 159 -22.59 -2.04 -29.30
N ASP A 160 -21.92 -2.86 -28.48
CA ASP A 160 -22.34 -3.11 -27.10
C ASP A 160 -22.21 -1.86 -26.22
N THR A 161 -21.12 -1.09 -26.39
CA THR A 161 -20.94 0.20 -25.68
C THR A 161 -22.01 1.20 -26.10
N ARG A 162 -22.27 1.35 -27.41
CA ARG A 162 -23.35 2.22 -27.91
C ARG A 162 -24.71 1.80 -27.38
N LYS A 163 -25.03 0.50 -27.37
CA LYS A 163 -26.30 -0.02 -26.84
C LYS A 163 -26.45 0.24 -25.34
N LYS A 164 -25.38 0.08 -24.56
CA LYS A 164 -25.40 0.37 -23.11
C LYS A 164 -25.55 1.86 -22.82
N ASN A 165 -24.96 2.70 -23.65
CA ASN A 165 -24.97 4.15 -23.48
C ASN A 165 -26.18 4.84 -24.11
N ALA A 166 -26.99 4.15 -24.92
CA ALA A 166 -28.18 4.70 -25.55
C ALA A 166 -29.18 5.31 -24.55
N LYS A 167 -29.26 4.76 -23.33
CA LYS A 167 -30.11 5.34 -22.27
C LYS A 167 -29.61 6.68 -21.71
N HIS A 168 -28.38 7.08 -22.03
CA HIS A 168 -27.73 8.30 -21.58
C HIS A 168 -27.67 9.39 -22.66
N VAL A 169 -28.12 9.08 -23.89
CA VAL A 169 -28.12 10.02 -25.02
C VAL A 169 -29.55 10.20 -25.50
N SER A 170 -30.00 11.43 -25.64
CA SER A 170 -31.35 11.77 -26.08
C SER A 170 -31.66 11.13 -27.44
N GLY A 171 -32.77 10.40 -27.51
CA GLY A 171 -33.14 9.64 -28.71
C GLY A 171 -32.33 8.36 -28.96
N GLY A 172 -31.41 7.98 -28.08
CA GLY A 172 -30.67 6.71 -28.14
C GLY A 172 -29.55 6.65 -29.18
N ASN A 173 -29.30 7.75 -29.90
CA ASN A 173 -28.32 7.80 -31.00
C ASN A 173 -26.93 8.15 -30.47
N VAL A 174 -26.25 7.15 -29.91
CA VAL A 174 -24.86 7.30 -29.44
C VAL A 174 -23.92 7.45 -30.64
N PRO A 175 -23.03 8.47 -30.64
CA PRO A 175 -21.99 8.64 -31.65
C PRO A 175 -21.12 7.38 -31.83
N GLU A 176 -20.56 7.21 -33.01
CA GLU A 176 -19.74 6.02 -33.32
C GLU A 176 -18.32 6.10 -32.77
N GLN A 177 -17.88 7.32 -32.46
CA GLN A 177 -16.51 7.59 -32.03
C GLN A 177 -16.50 8.57 -30.85
N ALA A 178 -15.43 8.50 -30.07
CA ALA A 178 -15.15 9.40 -28.96
C ALA A 178 -13.66 9.71 -28.91
N ILE A 179 -13.30 10.86 -28.33
CA ILE A 179 -11.92 11.07 -27.88
C ILE A 179 -11.80 10.43 -26.50
N THR A 180 -10.71 9.68 -26.26
CA THR A 180 -10.43 9.06 -24.96
C THR A 180 -8.97 9.20 -24.59
N MET A 181 -8.71 9.44 -23.31
CA MET A 181 -7.40 9.30 -22.69
C MET A 181 -6.92 7.86 -22.87
N GLY A 182 -5.70 7.70 -23.37
CA GLY A 182 -5.14 6.39 -23.68
C GLY A 182 -4.65 5.64 -22.44
N LEU A 183 -4.49 4.32 -22.58
CA LEU A 183 -3.95 3.45 -21.53
C LEU A 183 -2.55 3.91 -21.06
N GLY A 184 -1.68 4.35 -21.97
CA GLY A 184 -0.36 4.85 -21.62
C GLY A 184 -0.41 6.12 -20.77
N THR A 185 -1.34 7.01 -21.09
CA THR A 185 -1.57 8.27 -20.35
C THR A 185 -2.15 7.99 -18.95
N ILE A 186 -3.09 7.06 -18.84
CA ILE A 186 -3.64 6.60 -17.54
C ILE A 186 -2.52 6.02 -16.65
N MET A 187 -1.61 5.24 -17.24
CA MET A 187 -0.50 4.60 -16.51
C MET A 187 0.59 5.58 -16.04
N GLU A 188 0.59 6.82 -16.53
CA GLU A 188 1.51 7.88 -16.07
C GLU A 188 0.99 8.64 -14.84
N ALA A 189 -0.27 8.41 -14.45
CA ALA A 189 -0.81 8.96 -13.22
C ALA A 189 0.06 8.53 -12.02
N ARG A 190 0.19 9.39 -11.01
CA ARG A 190 0.92 9.02 -9.79
C ARG A 190 0.23 7.89 -9.04
N LYS A 191 -1.11 7.89 -9.04
CA LYS A 191 -1.96 6.93 -8.37
C LYS A 191 -3.26 6.75 -9.14
N VAL A 192 -3.80 5.53 -9.12
CA VAL A 192 -5.10 5.21 -9.72
C VAL A 192 -6.07 4.74 -8.64
N LEU A 193 -7.28 5.28 -8.67
CA LEU A 193 -8.44 4.79 -7.93
C LEU A 193 -9.41 4.15 -8.92
N LEU A 194 -9.53 2.83 -8.91
CA LEU A 194 -10.52 2.11 -9.71
C LEU A 194 -11.74 1.80 -8.85
N ILE A 195 -12.95 2.10 -9.32
CA ILE A 195 -14.20 1.78 -8.62
C ILE A 195 -15.11 0.90 -9.47
N ALA A 196 -15.76 -0.08 -8.84
CA ALA A 196 -16.75 -0.93 -9.51
C ALA A 196 -17.82 -1.41 -8.52
N SER A 197 -19.06 -1.51 -8.98
CA SER A 197 -20.17 -1.96 -8.14
C SER A 197 -21.17 -2.78 -8.94
N GLY A 198 -21.74 -3.80 -8.29
CA GLY A 198 -22.77 -4.67 -8.83
C GLY A 198 -22.24 -5.91 -9.58
N ALA A 199 -23.05 -6.97 -9.57
CA ALA A 199 -22.70 -8.28 -10.12
C ALA A 199 -22.36 -8.27 -11.62
N ALA A 200 -22.91 -7.30 -12.38
CA ALA A 200 -22.59 -7.11 -13.79
C ALA A 200 -21.12 -6.73 -14.05
N LYS A 201 -20.36 -6.36 -13.00
CA LYS A 201 -18.94 -6.04 -13.06
C LYS A 201 -18.04 -7.18 -12.58
N ALA A 202 -18.59 -8.25 -12.00
CA ALA A 202 -17.80 -9.27 -11.31
C ALA A 202 -16.80 -10.00 -12.21
N ASP A 203 -17.19 -10.34 -13.44
CA ASP A 203 -16.28 -10.96 -14.41
C ASP A 203 -15.14 -10.01 -14.81
N ALA A 204 -15.46 -8.74 -15.06
CA ALA A 204 -14.47 -7.74 -15.42
C ALA A 204 -13.49 -7.47 -14.26
N VAL A 205 -13.99 -7.38 -13.03
CA VAL A 205 -13.17 -7.22 -11.82
C VAL A 205 -12.23 -8.41 -11.65
N LYS A 206 -12.74 -9.64 -11.73
CA LYS A 206 -11.91 -10.84 -11.68
C LYS A 206 -10.83 -10.83 -12.76
N ALA A 207 -11.20 -10.58 -14.00
CA ALA A 207 -10.26 -10.55 -15.11
C ALA A 207 -9.21 -9.42 -14.97
N THR A 208 -9.61 -8.29 -14.36
CA THR A 208 -8.72 -7.15 -14.10
C THR A 208 -7.67 -7.46 -13.04
N VAL A 209 -8.02 -8.18 -11.98
CA VAL A 209 -7.15 -8.35 -10.79
C VAL A 209 -6.46 -9.71 -10.76
N GLU A 210 -7.12 -10.78 -11.19
CA GLU A 210 -6.63 -12.16 -11.15
C GLU A 210 -6.26 -12.71 -12.53
N GLY A 211 -6.80 -12.11 -13.59
CA GLY A 211 -6.51 -12.49 -14.97
C GLY A 211 -5.08 -12.14 -15.40
N ARG A 212 -4.63 -12.74 -16.50
CA ARG A 212 -3.35 -12.37 -17.14
C ARG A 212 -3.48 -10.98 -17.75
N VAL A 213 -2.47 -10.15 -17.58
CA VAL A 213 -2.39 -8.84 -18.25
C VAL A 213 -2.41 -9.02 -19.76
N ASN A 214 -3.44 -8.52 -20.44
CA ASN A 214 -3.58 -8.60 -21.90
C ASN A 214 -4.53 -7.52 -22.45
N LYS A 215 -4.45 -7.24 -23.76
CA LYS A 215 -5.21 -6.18 -24.43
C LYS A 215 -6.72 -6.46 -24.56
N GLU A 216 -7.16 -7.71 -24.40
CA GLU A 216 -8.60 -8.05 -24.45
C GLU A 216 -9.31 -7.64 -23.16
N VAL A 217 -8.55 -7.42 -22.07
CA VAL A 217 -9.03 -6.83 -20.81
C VAL A 217 -8.18 -5.61 -20.50
N PRO A 218 -8.45 -4.44 -21.11
CA PRO A 218 -7.61 -3.24 -20.98
C PRO A 218 -7.30 -2.85 -19.53
N ALA A 219 -8.27 -2.97 -18.62
CA ALA A 219 -8.10 -2.71 -17.19
C ALA A 219 -7.03 -3.60 -16.53
N SER A 220 -6.75 -4.80 -17.05
CA SER A 220 -5.73 -5.70 -16.50
C SER A 220 -4.33 -5.08 -16.52
N LEU A 221 -4.07 -4.09 -17.40
CA LEU A 221 -2.83 -3.32 -17.42
C LEU A 221 -2.52 -2.63 -16.08
N LEU A 222 -3.55 -2.28 -15.31
CA LEU A 222 -3.41 -1.64 -13.99
C LEU A 222 -2.67 -2.53 -12.98
N GLN A 223 -2.57 -3.85 -13.21
CA GLN A 223 -1.74 -4.72 -12.38
C GLN A 223 -0.25 -4.34 -12.41
N TRP A 224 0.22 -3.69 -13.49
CA TRP A 224 1.60 -3.21 -13.63
C TRP A 224 1.82 -1.78 -13.12
N HIS A 225 0.75 -1.08 -12.76
CA HIS A 225 0.89 0.28 -12.24
C HIS A 225 1.39 0.22 -10.78
N PRO A 226 2.38 1.05 -10.39
CA PRO A 226 3.01 0.95 -9.08
C PRO A 226 2.06 1.25 -7.92
N ASP A 227 1.02 2.05 -8.14
CA ASP A 227 0.08 2.47 -7.09
C ASP A 227 -1.37 2.51 -7.58
N VAL A 228 -2.10 1.42 -7.35
CA VAL A 228 -3.53 1.29 -7.67
C VAL A 228 -4.29 0.86 -6.44
N THR A 229 -5.39 1.55 -6.16
CA THR A 229 -6.41 1.10 -5.21
C THR A 229 -7.70 0.81 -5.97
N LEU A 230 -8.21 -0.41 -5.84
CA LEU A 230 -9.51 -0.83 -6.35
C LEU A 230 -10.51 -0.82 -5.20
N ILE A 231 -11.62 -0.11 -5.31
CA ILE A 231 -12.72 -0.17 -4.33
C ILE A 231 -13.96 -0.76 -5.01
N ILE A 232 -14.44 -1.87 -4.47
CA ILE A 232 -15.57 -2.63 -5.00
C ILE A 232 -16.58 -2.97 -3.92
N ASP A 233 -17.83 -3.21 -4.32
CA ASP A 233 -18.80 -3.83 -3.42
C ASP A 233 -18.71 -5.37 -3.48
N GLU A 234 -19.32 -6.05 -2.49
CA GLU A 234 -19.39 -7.51 -2.42
C GLU A 234 -19.95 -8.14 -3.71
N SER A 235 -20.92 -7.48 -4.35
CA SER A 235 -21.52 -7.96 -5.59
C SER A 235 -20.50 -7.98 -6.75
N ALA A 236 -19.68 -6.95 -6.89
CA ALA A 236 -18.59 -6.89 -7.86
C ALA A 236 -17.40 -7.78 -7.46
N ALA A 237 -17.22 -8.09 -6.18
CA ALA A 237 -16.21 -9.02 -5.67
C ALA A 237 -16.60 -10.50 -5.80
N SER A 238 -17.88 -10.81 -6.07
CA SER A 238 -18.47 -12.16 -5.96
C SER A 238 -17.80 -13.29 -6.77
N LYS A 239 -16.90 -12.97 -7.70
CA LYS A 239 -16.16 -13.95 -8.53
C LYS A 239 -14.66 -14.02 -8.24
N LEU A 240 -14.16 -13.21 -7.31
CA LEU A 240 -12.75 -13.26 -6.87
C LEU A 240 -12.49 -14.58 -6.14
N GLU A 241 -11.34 -15.19 -6.41
CA GLU A 241 -10.92 -16.48 -5.84
C GLU A 241 -9.81 -16.33 -4.80
N ARG A 242 -8.98 -15.28 -4.93
CA ARG A 242 -7.96 -14.94 -3.93
C ARG A 242 -8.62 -14.26 -2.74
N ASP A 243 -8.06 -14.50 -1.57
CA ASP A 243 -8.44 -13.77 -0.38
C ASP A 243 -7.88 -12.35 -0.46
N TYR A 244 -8.75 -11.41 -0.83
CA TYR A 244 -8.46 -9.99 -0.73
C TYR A 244 -9.01 -9.54 0.61
N ALA A 245 -8.12 -9.28 1.57
CA ALA A 245 -8.49 -8.66 2.82
C ALA A 245 -9.36 -7.44 2.51
N SER A 246 -10.61 -7.43 2.96
CA SER A 246 -11.41 -6.21 2.99
C SER A 246 -10.60 -5.23 3.84
N PRO A 247 -10.05 -4.15 3.28
CA PRO A 247 -9.59 -3.03 4.05
C PRO A 247 -10.88 -2.32 4.41
N LEU A 248 -11.52 -2.87 5.43
CA LEU A 248 -12.41 -2.14 6.27
C LEU A 248 -11.76 -0.76 6.49
N LEU A 249 -12.46 0.28 6.06
CA LEU A 249 -12.30 1.62 6.61
C LEU A 249 -12.48 1.46 8.12
N PHE A 250 -11.39 1.22 8.86
CA PHE A 250 -11.38 0.89 10.30
C PHE A 250 -12.72 0.35 10.79
N GLY A 251 -13.00 -0.89 10.40
CA GLY A 251 -14.07 -1.68 11.00
C GLY A 251 -13.68 -1.98 12.43
N GLU A 252 -14.67 -2.18 13.28
CA GLU A 252 -14.47 -2.47 14.70
C GLU A 252 -13.46 -3.62 14.91
N GLY A 253 -12.32 -3.35 15.55
CA GLY A 253 -11.45 -4.40 16.11
C GLY A 253 -10.43 -5.07 15.19
N ASP A 254 -10.06 -4.47 14.05
CA ASP A 254 -9.10 -5.07 13.09
C ASP A 254 -7.61 -4.98 13.50
N VAL A 255 -7.28 -4.18 14.53
CA VAL A 255 -5.92 -4.08 15.05
C VAL A 255 -5.84 -4.76 16.41
N GLU A 256 -5.12 -5.88 16.48
CA GLU A 256 -4.87 -6.58 17.73
C GLU A 256 -3.94 -5.75 18.63
N VAL A 257 -4.38 -5.43 19.84
CA VAL A 257 -3.57 -4.70 20.82
C VAL A 257 -3.02 -5.66 21.85
N LEU A 258 -1.71 -5.85 21.81
CA LEU A 258 -0.96 -6.65 22.75
C LEU A 258 -0.30 -5.75 23.81
N THR A 259 -0.35 -6.19 25.05
CA THR A 259 0.46 -5.66 26.15
C THR A 259 1.41 -6.73 26.67
N GLU A 260 2.23 -6.41 27.66
CA GLU A 260 3.11 -7.41 28.28
C GLU A 260 2.33 -8.63 28.81
N GLN A 261 1.09 -8.43 29.27
CA GLN A 261 0.26 -9.50 29.83
C GLN A 261 -0.19 -10.50 28.76
N ASP A 262 -0.40 -10.01 27.54
CA ASP A 262 -0.89 -10.76 26.38
C ASP A 262 0.22 -11.56 25.66
N THR A 263 1.47 -11.39 26.10
CA THR A 263 2.58 -12.18 25.54
C THR A 263 2.34 -13.68 25.75
N PRO A 264 2.55 -14.51 24.70
CA PRO A 264 2.42 -15.95 24.83
C PRO A 264 3.44 -16.52 25.82
N SER A 265 3.26 -17.77 26.23
CA SER A 265 4.15 -18.45 27.17
C SER A 265 4.61 -19.78 26.60
N GLY A 266 5.87 -20.15 26.88
CA GLY A 266 6.46 -21.42 26.49
C GLY A 266 6.75 -21.55 24.99
N LYS A 267 6.75 -20.44 24.23
CA LYS A 267 7.01 -20.44 22.78
C LYS A 267 8.50 -20.34 22.45
N TYR A 268 8.84 -20.81 21.25
CA TYR A 268 10.11 -20.61 20.60
C TYR A 268 9.98 -19.46 19.61
N ILE A 269 10.76 -18.40 19.82
CA ILE A 269 10.64 -17.18 19.04
C ILE A 269 11.96 -16.96 18.32
N THR A 270 11.89 -16.75 17.01
CA THR A 270 13.04 -16.37 16.19
C THR A 270 12.83 -14.96 15.67
N VAL A 271 13.82 -14.09 15.89
CA VAL A 271 13.85 -12.73 15.36
C VAL A 271 14.96 -12.65 14.33
N ILE A 272 14.64 -12.23 13.10
CA ILE A 272 15.61 -11.92 12.06
C ILE A 272 15.99 -10.45 12.21
N SER A 273 17.25 -10.20 12.58
CA SER A 273 17.84 -8.85 12.66
C SER A 273 18.81 -8.69 11.49
N PRO A 274 18.51 -7.87 10.45
CA PRO A 274 19.38 -7.70 9.31
C PRO A 274 20.80 -7.24 9.71
N HIS A 275 20.90 -6.24 10.57
CA HIS A 275 22.12 -5.81 11.25
C HIS A 275 22.05 -6.10 12.75
N PRO A 276 23.21 -6.07 13.46
CA PRO A 276 23.28 -6.37 14.89
C PRO A 276 22.40 -5.55 15.84
N ASP A 277 21.88 -4.39 15.43
CA ASP A 277 21.14 -3.42 16.25
C ASP A 277 19.67 -3.24 15.84
N ASP A 278 19.26 -3.74 14.67
CA ASP A 278 17.95 -3.39 14.09
C ASP A 278 16.78 -3.89 14.92
N ALA A 279 16.89 -5.09 15.48
CA ALA A 279 15.85 -5.69 16.30
C ALA A 279 15.58 -4.90 17.59
N SER A 280 16.64 -4.42 18.27
CA SER A 280 16.47 -3.63 19.50
C SER A 280 15.90 -2.24 19.22
N ILE A 281 16.31 -1.62 18.11
CA ILE A 281 15.77 -0.33 17.64
C ILE A 281 14.28 -0.46 17.29
N SER A 282 13.92 -1.48 16.52
CA SER A 282 12.58 -1.59 15.93
C SER A 282 11.56 -2.12 16.95
N MET A 283 11.89 -3.22 17.61
CA MET A 283 10.97 -4.03 18.42
C MET A 283 11.53 -4.46 19.80
N GLY A 284 12.55 -3.77 20.32
CA GLY A 284 13.22 -4.14 21.56
C GLY A 284 12.31 -4.17 22.80
N GLY A 285 11.24 -3.37 22.81
CA GLY A 285 10.23 -3.42 23.87
C GLY A 285 9.54 -4.77 23.90
N PHE A 286 9.06 -5.23 22.73
CA PHE A 286 8.37 -6.50 22.61
C PHE A 286 9.29 -7.70 22.81
N ILE A 287 10.54 -7.66 22.32
CA ILE A 287 11.54 -8.71 22.61
C ILE A 287 11.72 -8.88 24.12
N SER A 288 11.86 -7.77 24.86
CA SER A 288 12.04 -7.82 26.31
C SER A 288 10.78 -8.31 27.05
N ALA A 289 9.60 -8.16 26.48
CA ALA A 289 8.36 -8.70 27.04
C ALA A 289 8.25 -10.20 26.77
N LEU A 290 8.49 -10.61 25.52
CA LEU A 290 8.45 -12.01 25.08
C LEU A 290 9.47 -12.87 25.83
N SER A 291 10.68 -12.38 26.07
CA SER A 291 11.75 -13.15 26.73
C SER A 291 11.46 -13.56 28.17
N LYS A 292 10.48 -12.92 28.83
CA LYS A 292 10.10 -13.26 30.22
C LYS A 292 9.48 -14.66 30.36
N LYS A 293 8.81 -15.13 29.30
CA LYS A 293 8.04 -16.40 29.31
C LYS A 293 8.40 -17.33 28.15
N ASN A 294 9.29 -16.92 27.25
CA ASN A 294 9.58 -17.61 25.99
C ASN A 294 11.08 -17.73 25.74
N ARG A 295 11.45 -18.62 24.82
CA ARG A 295 12.83 -18.79 24.35
C ARG A 295 13.04 -17.96 23.09
N VAL A 296 13.73 -16.84 23.21
CA VAL A 296 13.93 -15.90 22.10
C VAL A 296 15.34 -16.06 21.52
N HIS A 297 15.44 -16.34 20.22
CA HIS A 297 16.68 -16.32 19.46
C HIS A 297 16.68 -15.11 18.51
N SER A 298 17.71 -14.28 18.57
CA SER A 298 17.93 -13.20 17.60
C SER A 298 18.98 -13.65 16.59
N ILE A 299 18.55 -13.99 15.37
CA ILE A 299 19.43 -14.30 14.26
C ILE A 299 19.91 -13.00 13.66
N ILE A 300 21.19 -12.70 13.86
CA ILE A 300 21.85 -11.51 13.35
C ILE A 300 22.43 -11.88 11.99
N MET A 301 21.79 -11.39 10.93
CA MET A 301 22.06 -11.80 9.55
C MET A 301 23.45 -11.34 9.12
N THR A 302 23.75 -10.06 9.28
CA THR A 302 24.99 -9.48 8.79
C THR A 302 25.94 -9.09 9.91
N THR A 303 27.20 -8.94 9.55
CA THR A 303 28.28 -8.53 10.44
C THR A 303 28.28 -7.03 10.73
N GLY A 304 27.61 -6.23 9.91
CA GLY A 304 27.50 -4.78 10.09
C GLY A 304 28.82 -3.99 9.95
N TYR A 305 29.92 -4.60 9.48
CA TYR A 305 31.24 -3.92 9.41
C TYR A 305 31.33 -2.82 8.34
N ARG A 306 30.50 -2.88 7.29
CA ARG A 306 30.47 -1.84 6.23
C ARG A 306 30.10 -0.45 6.77
N SER A 307 29.45 -0.40 7.94
CA SER A 307 29.29 0.79 8.76
C SER A 307 30.62 1.16 9.42
N VAL A 308 31.53 1.75 8.64
CA VAL A 308 32.92 2.02 9.05
C VAL A 308 32.97 2.83 10.35
N VAL A 309 33.49 2.21 11.41
CA VAL A 309 34.08 2.90 12.56
C VAL A 309 35.49 3.30 12.13
N ASN A 310 35.77 4.61 12.09
CA ASN A 310 36.97 5.20 11.46
C ASN A 310 38.26 4.38 11.65
N GLY A 311 38.91 4.01 10.54
CA GLY A 311 40.27 3.47 10.49
C GLY A 311 40.48 2.03 10.97
N MET A 312 39.44 1.32 11.42
CA MET A 312 39.56 -0.07 11.90
C MET A 312 39.43 -1.09 10.76
N ARG A 313 40.12 -2.23 10.88
CA ARG A 313 39.97 -3.33 9.91
C ARG A 313 38.61 -4.00 10.10
N PRO A 314 38.01 -4.59 9.03
CA PRO A 314 36.72 -5.28 9.12
C PRO A 314 36.62 -6.26 10.29
N GLU A 315 37.63 -7.11 10.50
CA GLU A 315 37.65 -8.10 11.59
C GLU A 315 37.54 -7.49 13.00
N GLU A 316 38.11 -6.30 13.20
CA GLU A 316 38.06 -5.59 14.48
C GLU A 316 36.66 -5.01 14.72
N VAL A 317 36.06 -4.43 13.67
CA VAL A 317 34.67 -3.94 13.70
C VAL A 317 33.70 -5.09 13.99
N ILE A 318 33.88 -6.25 13.34
CA ILE A 318 33.04 -7.43 13.57
C ILE A 318 33.10 -7.87 15.04
N LYS A 319 34.30 -7.98 15.62
CA LYS A 319 34.47 -8.35 17.04
C LYS A 319 33.75 -7.38 17.98
N ILE A 320 33.83 -6.07 17.69
CA ILE A 320 33.12 -5.04 18.46
C ILE A 320 31.61 -5.23 18.33
N ARG A 321 31.09 -5.30 17.10
CA ARG A 321 29.65 -5.43 16.82
C ARG A 321 29.05 -6.69 17.42
N GLU A 322 29.74 -7.83 17.32
CA GLU A 322 29.27 -9.08 17.93
C GLU A 322 29.30 -9.01 19.47
N LYS A 323 30.30 -8.34 20.07
CA LYS A 323 30.35 -8.11 21.52
C LYS A 323 29.18 -7.24 21.99
N GLU A 324 28.91 -6.15 21.28
CA GLU A 324 27.80 -5.24 21.57
C GLU A 324 26.44 -5.95 21.45
N ALA A 325 26.23 -6.72 20.38
CA ALA A 325 25.00 -7.48 20.18
C ALA A 325 24.78 -8.60 21.22
N ARG A 326 25.86 -9.17 21.77
CA ARG A 326 25.75 -10.11 22.91
C ARG A 326 25.26 -9.41 24.17
N GLU A 327 25.78 -8.22 24.46
CA GLU A 327 25.33 -7.44 25.62
C GLU A 327 23.89 -6.95 25.44
N GLU A 328 23.53 -6.49 24.23
CA GLU A 328 22.16 -6.14 23.87
C GLU A 328 21.20 -7.31 24.10
N SER A 329 21.53 -8.49 23.55
CA SER A 329 20.70 -9.69 23.68
C SER A 329 20.55 -10.11 25.14
N LYS A 330 21.62 -10.01 25.94
CA LYS A 330 21.57 -10.27 27.39
C LYS A 330 20.61 -9.31 28.10
N ILE A 331 20.60 -8.03 27.74
CA ILE A 331 19.68 -7.03 28.32
C ILE A 331 18.22 -7.36 27.93
N LEU A 332 17.98 -7.77 26.70
CA LEU A 332 16.66 -8.13 26.19
C LEU A 332 16.18 -9.52 26.60
N GLY A 333 17.05 -10.36 27.19
CA GLY A 333 16.74 -11.75 27.52
C GLY A 333 16.69 -12.68 26.29
N ALA A 334 17.33 -12.30 25.19
CA ALA A 334 17.43 -13.09 23.96
C ALA A 334 18.79 -13.79 23.84
N THR A 335 18.85 -14.82 22.99
CA THR A 335 20.09 -15.50 22.62
C THR A 335 20.52 -15.09 21.21
N PRO A 336 21.69 -14.45 21.02
CA PRO A 336 22.15 -14.04 19.70
C PRO A 336 22.72 -15.23 18.92
N LEU A 337 22.33 -15.35 17.66
CA LEU A 337 22.88 -16.29 16.69
C LEU A 337 23.49 -15.51 15.52
N PHE A 338 24.82 -15.48 15.45
CA PHE A 338 25.55 -14.76 14.41
C PHE A 338 25.57 -15.58 13.12
N PHE A 339 24.76 -15.18 12.15
CA PHE A 339 24.58 -15.93 10.91
C PHE A 339 25.71 -15.66 9.91
N ARG A 340 26.17 -14.41 9.83
CA ARG A 340 27.21 -13.96 8.86
C ARG A 340 26.83 -14.37 7.44
N ALA A 341 25.77 -13.74 6.93
CA ALA A 341 25.23 -13.98 5.61
C ALA A 341 26.28 -13.72 4.54
N GLU A 342 26.47 -14.68 3.65
CA GLU A 342 27.44 -14.61 2.55
C GLU A 342 27.10 -13.47 1.58
N PHE A 343 25.83 -13.16 1.34
CA PHE A 343 25.43 -12.08 0.43
C PHE A 343 26.01 -10.72 0.87
N TYR A 344 26.21 -10.55 2.18
CA TYR A 344 26.73 -9.30 2.73
C TYR A 344 28.24 -9.13 2.53
N ASP A 345 28.96 -10.20 2.21
CA ASP A 345 30.42 -10.22 2.04
C ASP A 345 30.87 -10.64 0.64
N SER A 346 29.99 -11.23 -0.17
CA SER A 346 30.30 -11.80 -1.47
C SER A 346 30.28 -10.76 -2.61
N LYS A 347 31.10 -11.01 -3.64
CA LYS A 347 31.02 -10.35 -4.96
C LYS A 347 30.05 -11.04 -5.93
N ASN A 348 29.64 -12.29 -5.65
CA ASN A 348 28.65 -13.04 -6.41
C ASN A 348 27.41 -13.24 -5.54
N GLU A 349 26.45 -12.34 -5.72
CA GLU A 349 25.26 -12.20 -4.88
C GLU A 349 24.29 -13.38 -5.03
N SER A 350 24.00 -13.83 -6.26
CA SER A 350 23.02 -14.89 -6.51
C SER A 350 23.40 -16.24 -5.89
N ALA A 351 24.67 -16.66 -6.03
CA ALA A 351 25.13 -17.91 -5.42
C ALA A 351 25.12 -17.84 -3.87
N ALA A 352 25.44 -16.66 -3.33
CA ALA A 352 25.43 -16.41 -1.90
C ALA A 352 24.00 -16.46 -1.31
N LEU A 353 23.01 -15.89 -2.01
CA LEU A 353 21.61 -15.93 -1.57
C LEU A 353 21.08 -17.37 -1.43
N GLN A 354 21.35 -18.26 -2.39
CA GLN A 354 20.92 -19.66 -2.30
C GLN A 354 21.62 -20.41 -1.16
N SER A 355 22.92 -20.19 -0.98
CA SER A 355 23.70 -20.75 0.13
C SER A 355 23.15 -20.31 1.49
N ASP A 356 22.88 -19.01 1.63
CA ASP A 356 22.32 -18.40 2.83
C ASP A 356 20.92 -18.96 3.14
N THR A 357 20.04 -19.11 2.16
CA THR A 357 18.72 -19.74 2.32
C THR A 357 18.84 -21.16 2.87
N ASP A 358 19.78 -21.96 2.35
CA ASP A 358 20.00 -23.34 2.79
C ASP A 358 20.58 -23.42 4.21
N ARG A 359 21.52 -22.52 4.53
CA ARG A 359 22.09 -22.38 5.86
C ARG A 359 21.03 -21.92 6.86
N LEU A 360 20.22 -20.92 6.54
CA LEU A 360 19.20 -20.38 7.43
C LEU A 360 18.08 -21.40 7.67
N SER A 361 17.67 -22.17 6.65
CA SER A 361 16.69 -23.25 6.82
C SER A 361 17.16 -24.31 7.85
N ARG A 362 18.46 -24.62 7.90
CA ARG A 362 19.05 -25.49 8.94
C ARG A 362 19.05 -24.84 10.32
N VAL A 363 19.21 -23.52 10.40
CA VAL A 363 19.10 -22.79 11.68
C VAL A 363 17.65 -22.81 12.17
N LEU A 364 16.67 -22.56 11.29
CA LEU A 364 15.25 -22.64 11.63
C LEU A 364 14.85 -24.05 12.12
N ALA A 365 15.40 -25.11 11.51
CA ALA A 365 15.19 -26.48 11.98
C ALA A 365 15.75 -26.74 13.39
N ARG A 366 16.76 -25.97 13.83
CA ARG A 366 17.33 -26.04 15.19
C ARG A 366 16.56 -25.17 16.17
N THR A 367 16.14 -23.97 15.78
CA THR A 367 15.41 -23.03 16.65
C THR A 367 13.93 -23.36 16.78
N LYS A 368 13.35 -24.04 15.78
CA LYS A 368 11.95 -24.52 15.71
C LYS A 368 10.95 -23.42 16.11
N PRO A 369 10.92 -22.28 15.39
CA PRO A 369 10.11 -21.14 15.80
C PRO A 369 8.62 -21.48 15.76
N ASP A 370 7.89 -21.05 16.78
CA ASP A 370 6.44 -20.85 16.75
C ASP A 370 6.10 -19.47 16.17
N LEU A 371 6.96 -18.47 16.43
CA LEU A 371 6.83 -17.10 15.94
C LEU A 371 8.13 -16.70 15.24
N LEU A 372 8.01 -16.11 14.05
CA LEU A 372 9.12 -15.57 13.27
C LEU A 372 8.95 -14.07 13.05
N PHE A 373 9.88 -13.26 13.53
CA PHE A 373 9.89 -11.82 13.31
C PHE A 373 10.90 -11.46 12.23
N LEU A 374 10.52 -10.60 11.29
CA LEU A 374 11.37 -10.12 10.20
C LEU A 374 10.99 -8.68 9.81
N PRO A 375 11.87 -7.92 9.11
CA PRO A 375 11.49 -6.60 8.60
C PRO A 375 10.25 -6.68 7.72
N HIS A 376 9.39 -5.67 7.75
CA HIS A 376 8.18 -5.65 6.93
C HIS A 376 8.48 -5.63 5.42
N GLU A 377 7.49 -5.99 4.60
CA GLU A 377 7.66 -6.19 3.15
C GLU A 377 7.99 -4.95 2.33
N HIS A 378 7.72 -3.76 2.88
CA HIS A 378 8.00 -2.49 2.24
C HIS A 378 9.25 -1.80 2.82
N ASP A 379 10.08 -2.53 3.58
CA ASP A 379 11.38 -2.04 4.03
C ASP A 379 12.30 -1.83 2.81
N GLN A 380 12.65 -0.57 2.55
CA GLN A 380 13.42 -0.16 1.37
C GLN A 380 14.94 -0.32 1.57
N HIS A 381 15.40 -0.66 2.78
CA HIS A 381 16.83 -0.86 3.02
C HIS A 381 17.29 -2.17 2.35
N PRO A 382 18.27 -2.15 1.42
CA PRO A 382 18.62 -3.33 0.63
C PRO A 382 18.99 -4.56 1.46
N THR A 383 19.77 -4.41 2.52
CA THR A 383 20.11 -5.54 3.43
C THR A 383 18.87 -6.15 4.09
N HIS A 384 17.83 -5.35 4.35
CA HIS A 384 16.62 -5.78 5.03
C HIS A 384 15.75 -6.58 4.07
N SER A 385 15.57 -6.05 2.86
CA SER A 385 14.84 -6.74 1.78
C SER A 385 15.47 -8.11 1.47
N HIS A 386 16.82 -8.19 1.37
CA HIS A 386 17.52 -9.47 1.18
C HIS A 386 17.38 -10.41 2.38
N SER A 387 17.59 -9.91 3.61
CA SER A 387 17.42 -10.71 4.84
C SER A 387 16.00 -11.28 4.96
N ARG A 388 15.00 -10.48 4.59
CA ARG A 388 13.59 -10.88 4.55
C ARG A 388 13.35 -11.99 3.53
N ALA A 389 13.83 -11.82 2.30
CA ALA A 389 13.67 -12.82 1.24
C ALA A 389 14.29 -14.16 1.63
N ILE A 390 15.55 -14.14 2.11
CA ILE A 390 16.26 -15.33 2.59
C ILE A 390 15.47 -16.00 3.74
N ALA A 391 14.93 -15.23 4.68
CA ALA A 391 14.15 -15.76 5.79
C ALA A 391 12.85 -16.45 5.35
N LEU A 392 12.11 -15.85 4.41
CA LEU A 392 10.90 -16.45 3.86
C LEU A 392 11.20 -17.72 3.05
N ASP A 393 12.20 -17.70 2.18
CA ASP A 393 12.59 -18.87 1.40
C ASP A 393 13.09 -20.00 2.30
N ALA A 394 13.86 -19.66 3.35
CA ALA A 394 14.32 -20.61 4.35
C ALA A 394 13.17 -21.21 5.16
N LEU A 395 12.15 -20.41 5.48
CA LEU A 395 10.93 -20.85 6.16
C LEU A 395 10.13 -21.81 5.29
N ALA A 396 9.87 -21.47 4.02
CA ALA A 396 9.19 -22.35 3.07
C ALA A 396 9.95 -23.68 2.89
N LYS A 397 11.28 -23.63 2.79
CA LYS A 397 12.14 -24.82 2.72
C LYS A 397 12.12 -25.64 4.02
N TYR A 398 12.04 -24.99 5.17
CA TYR A 398 11.90 -25.66 6.46
C TYR A 398 10.54 -26.36 6.59
N GLN A 399 9.44 -25.68 6.26
CA GLN A 399 8.08 -26.21 6.33
C GLN A 399 7.86 -27.38 5.35
N SER A 400 8.36 -27.28 4.10
CA SER A 400 8.26 -28.38 3.12
C SER A 400 8.96 -29.67 3.56
N LYS A 401 10.00 -29.59 4.40
CA LYS A 401 10.69 -30.75 4.97
C LYS A 401 10.02 -31.30 6.23
N ASN A 402 9.18 -30.50 6.89
CA ASN A 402 8.56 -30.86 8.14
C ASN A 402 7.20 -31.53 7.88
N LYS A 403 7.13 -32.85 8.04
CA LYS A 403 5.90 -33.64 7.76
C LYS A 403 4.73 -33.28 8.67
N LYS A 404 4.97 -32.64 9.83
CA LYS A 404 3.93 -32.04 10.66
C LYS A 404 3.89 -30.54 10.32
N LYS A 405 2.83 -30.08 9.65
CA LYS A 405 2.58 -28.65 9.46
C LYS A 405 2.43 -28.00 10.83
N GLN A 406 3.45 -27.28 11.27
CA GLN A 406 3.39 -26.37 12.40
C GLN A 406 3.03 -25.01 11.82
N ASP A 407 1.92 -24.42 12.25
CA ASP A 407 1.59 -23.04 11.91
C ASP A 407 2.61 -22.12 12.56
N ILE A 408 3.27 -21.30 11.75
CA ILE A 408 4.27 -20.34 12.22
C ILE A 408 3.71 -18.95 11.95
N SER A 409 3.48 -18.19 13.01
CA SER A 409 3.05 -16.80 12.86
C SER A 409 4.23 -15.93 12.46
N VAL A 410 4.12 -15.24 11.33
CA VAL A 410 5.16 -14.37 10.80
C VAL A 410 4.78 -12.92 11.09
N TYR A 411 5.67 -12.22 11.80
CA TYR A 411 5.51 -10.84 12.21
C TYR A 411 6.47 -9.96 11.40
N GLY A 412 5.92 -9.14 10.51
CA GLY A 412 6.63 -8.03 9.87
C GLY A 412 6.73 -6.84 10.81
N TYR A 413 7.92 -6.51 11.32
CA TYR A 413 8.11 -5.35 12.19
C TYR A 413 8.48 -4.09 11.41
N GLU A 414 7.99 -2.95 11.88
CA GLU A 414 8.36 -1.62 11.39
C GLU A 414 9.66 -1.14 12.04
N GLY A 415 10.61 -0.69 11.21
CA GLY A 415 11.87 -0.12 11.65
C GLY A 415 11.98 1.38 11.39
N LEU A 416 13.17 1.96 11.58
CA LEU A 416 13.44 3.37 11.27
C LEU A 416 13.62 3.64 9.76
N TRP A 417 13.79 2.59 8.96
CA TRP A 417 14.15 2.69 7.53
C TRP A 417 12.94 2.83 6.61
N SER A 418 11.81 2.27 7.03
CA SER A 418 10.52 2.39 6.36
C SER A 418 9.43 2.38 7.42
N LEU A 419 8.52 3.35 7.32
CA LEU A 419 7.35 3.44 8.19
C LEU A 419 6.17 2.72 7.52
N PHE A 420 5.31 2.14 8.33
CA PHE A 420 4.03 1.63 7.90
C PHE A 420 3.15 2.78 7.43
N SER A 421 2.53 2.58 6.26
CA SER A 421 1.40 3.37 5.81
C SER A 421 0.10 2.90 6.46
N GLU A 422 -0.96 3.68 6.29
CA GLU A 422 -2.29 3.35 6.80
C GLU A 422 -2.81 2.02 6.23
N GLY A 423 -3.10 1.08 7.14
CA GLY A 423 -3.56 -0.28 6.83
C GLY A 423 -2.46 -1.31 6.59
N GLU A 424 -1.18 -0.95 6.75
CA GLU A 424 -0.07 -1.91 6.60
C GLU A 424 0.24 -2.70 7.88
N PHE A 425 -0.30 -2.30 9.04
CA PHE A 425 -0.18 -3.04 10.29
C PHE A 425 -1.55 -3.53 10.76
N ASN A 426 -1.56 -4.68 11.44
CA ASN A 426 -2.75 -5.28 12.05
C ASN A 426 -2.53 -5.67 13.53
N THR A 427 -1.34 -5.39 14.08
CA THR A 427 -1.03 -5.65 15.48
C THR A 427 -0.20 -4.51 16.08
N VAL A 428 -0.55 -4.08 17.28
CA VAL A 428 0.12 -3.05 18.09
C VAL A 428 0.59 -3.68 19.39
N PHE A 429 1.87 -3.54 19.72
CA PHE A 429 2.37 -3.81 21.07
C PHE A 429 2.50 -2.51 21.86
N ALA A 430 1.64 -2.32 22.85
CA ALA A 430 1.63 -1.16 23.73
C ALA A 430 2.38 -1.43 25.05
N TYR A 431 3.30 -0.55 25.43
CA TYR A 431 4.11 -0.71 26.63
C TYR A 431 4.45 0.61 27.33
N ASP A 432 5.01 0.49 28.53
CA ASP A 432 5.26 1.60 29.44
C ASP A 432 6.74 2.05 29.48
N GLU A 433 7.04 2.99 30.37
CA GLU A 433 8.39 3.52 30.55
C GLU A 433 9.39 2.45 31.05
N SER A 434 8.93 1.39 31.73
CA SER A 434 9.79 0.33 32.25
C SER A 434 10.40 -0.48 31.10
N LEU A 435 9.56 -0.94 30.16
CA LEU A 435 10.03 -1.62 28.96
C LEU A 435 10.80 -0.68 28.04
N MET A 436 10.40 0.59 27.92
CA MET A 436 11.17 1.58 27.16
C MET A 436 12.59 1.77 27.73
N LYS A 437 12.76 1.84 29.05
CA LYS A 437 14.10 1.92 29.67
C LYS A 437 14.96 0.70 29.33
N LYS A 438 14.38 -0.50 29.31
CA LYS A 438 15.09 -1.72 28.89
C LYS A 438 15.49 -1.66 27.43
N LYS A 439 14.58 -1.26 26.53
CA LYS A 439 14.85 -1.05 25.11
C LYS A 439 16.02 -0.08 24.90
N LEU A 440 15.99 1.09 25.55
CA LEU A 440 17.05 2.09 25.45
C LEU A 440 18.39 1.59 26.01
N LYS A 441 18.37 0.81 27.10
CA LYS A 441 19.58 0.18 27.63
C LYS A 441 20.18 -0.82 26.64
N ALA A 442 19.33 -1.59 25.95
CA ALA A 442 19.77 -2.53 24.92
C ALA A 442 20.40 -1.79 23.73
N ILE A 443 19.74 -0.75 23.21
CA ILE A 443 20.31 0.11 22.14
C ILE A 443 21.63 0.75 22.59
N SER A 444 21.73 1.17 23.86
CA SER A 444 22.95 1.73 24.44
C SER A 444 24.14 0.76 24.50
N ALA A 445 23.91 -0.54 24.36
CA ALA A 445 24.98 -1.52 24.24
C ALA A 445 25.70 -1.42 22.89
N GLN A 446 25.04 -0.90 21.85
CA GLN A 446 25.56 -0.72 20.48
C GLN A 446 26.35 0.59 20.35
N LYS A 447 27.38 0.76 21.18
CA LYS A 447 28.17 2.00 21.26
C LYS A 447 28.76 2.41 19.92
N SER A 448 29.21 1.43 19.13
CA SER A 448 29.75 1.67 17.80
C SER A 448 28.74 2.35 16.87
N GLN A 449 27.44 2.01 16.96
CA GLN A 449 26.40 2.64 16.15
C GLN A 449 25.92 3.97 16.71
N LEU A 450 25.76 4.06 18.04
CA LEU A 450 25.33 5.30 18.68
C LEU A 450 26.32 6.45 18.52
N SER A 451 27.60 6.15 18.30
CA SER A 451 28.60 7.16 17.95
C SER A 451 28.32 7.88 16.62
N ARG A 452 27.51 7.28 15.73
CA ARG A 452 27.19 7.80 14.40
C ARG A 452 25.79 8.41 14.35
N THR A 453 24.82 7.73 14.94
CA THR A 453 23.40 8.11 14.88
C THR A 453 22.77 7.92 16.25
N GLY A 454 22.01 8.90 16.72
CA GLY A 454 21.24 8.82 17.97
C GLY A 454 20.03 7.88 17.86
N PHE A 455 20.28 6.58 17.66
CA PHE A 455 19.24 5.57 17.47
C PHE A 455 18.39 5.35 18.73
N ASP A 456 18.92 5.65 19.91
CA ASP A 456 18.17 5.69 21.17
C ASP A 456 17.08 6.78 21.14
N VAL A 457 17.42 7.97 20.68
CA VAL A 457 16.48 9.09 20.50
C VAL A 457 15.49 8.76 19.40
N ALA A 458 15.96 8.24 18.27
CA ALA A 458 15.11 7.89 17.13
C ALA A 458 14.10 6.79 17.48
N ALA A 459 14.54 5.71 18.12
CA ALA A 459 13.67 4.60 18.54
C ALA A 459 12.63 5.04 19.57
N LYS A 460 13.00 5.89 20.54
CA LYS A 460 12.05 6.46 21.51
C LYS A 460 11.02 7.35 20.83
N SER A 461 11.49 8.22 19.92
CA SER A 461 10.64 9.17 19.20
C SER A 461 9.64 8.44 18.32
N LEU A 462 10.09 7.42 17.59
CA LEU A 462 9.23 6.59 16.75
C LEU A 462 8.18 5.86 17.59
N ALA A 463 8.55 5.27 18.72
CA ALA A 463 7.60 4.59 19.61
C ALA A 463 6.51 5.54 20.17
N ARG A 464 6.87 6.80 20.45
CA ARG A 464 5.89 7.83 20.87
C ARG A 464 5.04 8.33 19.72
N LEU A 465 5.64 8.52 18.55
CA LEU A 465 4.93 8.93 17.35
C LEU A 465 3.85 7.90 17.02
N ARG A 466 4.20 6.62 16.95
CA ARG A 466 3.26 5.50 16.79
C ARG A 466 2.10 5.57 17.80
N ALA A 467 2.42 5.74 19.08
CA ALA A 467 1.40 5.87 20.13
C ALA A 467 0.49 7.11 19.98
N SER A 468 0.92 8.11 19.21
CA SER A 468 0.15 9.35 18.98
C SER A 468 -0.64 9.35 17.67
N ILE A 469 -0.18 8.60 16.66
CA ILE A 469 -0.77 8.63 15.30
C ILE A 469 -1.63 7.41 14.98
N VAL A 470 -1.49 6.30 15.71
CA VAL A 470 -2.39 5.16 15.56
C VAL A 470 -3.78 5.61 16.03
N PRO A 471 -4.79 5.65 15.14
CA PRO A 471 -6.09 6.22 15.48
C PRO A 471 -6.73 5.44 16.62
N GLU A 472 -7.26 6.12 17.65
CA GLU A 472 -8.00 5.42 18.72
C GLU A 472 -9.19 4.64 18.18
N GLN A 473 -9.78 5.10 17.06
CA GLN A 473 -10.87 4.43 16.35
C GLN A 473 -10.45 3.10 15.71
N ALA A 474 -9.15 2.91 15.45
CA ALA A 474 -8.61 1.63 14.98
C ALA A 474 -8.49 0.60 16.12
N LEU A 475 -8.56 1.06 17.38
CA LEU A 475 -8.29 0.28 18.59
C LEU A 475 -9.57 -0.05 19.37
N VAL A 476 -10.63 0.76 19.20
CA VAL A 476 -11.95 0.54 19.80
C VAL A 476 -13.10 0.93 18.86
N GLY A 477 -14.23 0.23 18.98
CA GLY A 477 -15.45 0.52 18.22
C GLY A 477 -16.04 1.90 18.54
N TYR A 478 -16.88 2.40 17.62
CA TYR A 478 -17.47 3.74 17.70
C TYR A 478 -18.28 3.92 18.99
N GLY A 479 -17.93 4.93 19.80
CA GLY A 479 -18.59 5.23 21.07
C GLY A 479 -18.06 4.50 22.30
N ALA A 480 -17.05 3.62 22.14
CA ALA A 480 -16.36 2.99 23.27
C ALA A 480 -15.30 3.92 23.87
N LYS A 481 -15.09 3.80 25.19
CA LYS A 481 -14.05 4.54 25.89
C LYS A 481 -12.68 3.92 25.55
N SER A 482 -11.82 4.69 24.89
CA SER A 482 -10.46 4.25 24.54
C SER A 482 -9.73 3.72 25.78
N PRO A 483 -9.14 2.50 25.73
CA PRO A 483 -8.28 2.03 26.80
C PRO A 483 -7.10 2.99 26.96
N ARG A 484 -6.62 3.18 28.19
CA ARG A 484 -5.34 3.87 28.40
C ARG A 484 -4.22 2.95 27.90
N LEU A 485 -3.96 2.99 26.61
CA LEU A 485 -2.85 2.27 26.01
C LEU A 485 -1.54 2.93 26.42
N GLY A 486 -0.48 2.13 26.52
CA GLY A 486 0.84 2.56 27.01
C GLY A 486 1.40 3.78 26.27
N LYS A 487 2.47 4.38 26.82
CA LYS A 487 3.09 5.60 26.25
C LYS A 487 3.87 5.36 24.95
N TYR A 488 4.09 4.09 24.60
CA TYR A 488 5.00 3.69 23.55
C TYR A 488 4.44 2.48 22.81
N PHE A 489 4.39 2.55 21.48
CA PHE A 489 3.92 1.48 20.61
C PHE A 489 5.03 0.92 19.73
N GLU A 490 4.96 -0.38 19.46
CA GLU A 490 5.67 -1.06 18.38
C GLU A 490 4.62 -1.71 17.47
N LEU A 491 4.80 -1.60 16.16
CA LEU A 491 3.80 -1.99 15.17
C LEU A 491 4.26 -3.24 14.43
N PHE A 492 3.30 -4.11 14.12
CA PHE A 492 3.54 -5.36 13.39
C PHE A 492 2.44 -5.61 12.35
N HIS A 493 2.83 -6.26 11.27
CA HIS A 493 1.92 -6.94 10.36
C HIS A 493 2.08 -8.45 10.54
N VAL A 494 1.03 -9.11 11.02
CA VAL A 494 1.02 -10.53 11.35
C VAL A 494 0.32 -11.31 10.25
N THR A 495 1.01 -12.31 9.69
CA THR A 495 0.45 -13.30 8.77
C THR A 495 0.63 -14.70 9.34
N GLN A 496 -0.35 -15.58 9.11
CA GLN A 496 -0.22 -17.00 9.40
C GLN A 496 0.31 -17.72 8.15
N MET A 497 1.39 -18.50 8.30
CA MET A 497 2.03 -19.26 7.21
C MET A 497 2.21 -20.74 7.56
#